data_AF-F5LAY0-F1
#
_entry.id   AF-F5LAY0-F1
#
_cell.length_a   1.000
_cell.length_b   1.000
_cell.length_c   1.000
_cell.angle_alpha   90.00
_cell.angle_beta   90.00
_cell.angle_gamma   90.00
#
_symmetry.space_group_name_H-M   'P 1'
#
loop_
_entity.id
_entity.type
_entity.pdbx_description
1 polymer ?
#
loop_
_entity_poly.entity_id
_entity_poly.type
_entity_poly.pdbx_seq_one_letter_code
_entity_poly.pdbx_strand_id
1 'polypeptide(L)'
;MDKASNHSRGPFDFLNLIVEAIPWEELKLLPPLPVQTEQVASVKAGRDLALTLLGKCGVSPAAGKTGLQLIQSMGHVRGAVVLDAHTGERLDDQGDRGVRVSRLDWRPGSYERWLDLHPGLTNPRTKEALALATKVSAAPGAVAELCWSDDPDYVTGYVAGPHLGYCRITRLKSPGEEHGGRVFFIHRSVDLDAYLTFLEQTPVWIGWED
;
A
#
# COMPACT_ATOMS: atom_id res chain seq x y z
N MET A 1 21.58 3.61 4.27
CA MET A 1 22.23 2.29 4.23
C MET A 1 21.73 1.38 5.35
N ASP A 2 21.57 1.88 6.57
CA ASP A 2 21.18 1.11 7.77
C ASP A 2 19.92 0.24 7.64
N LYS A 3 18.89 0.70 6.91
CA LYS A 3 17.68 -0.10 6.65
C LYS A 3 17.97 -1.40 5.90
N ALA A 4 18.86 -1.35 4.91
CA ALA A 4 19.24 -2.52 4.12
C ALA A 4 20.15 -3.46 4.93
N SER A 5 21.09 -2.90 5.69
CA SER A 5 22.07 -3.68 6.46
C SER A 5 21.46 -4.45 7.64
N ASN A 6 20.30 -4.02 8.15
CA ASN A 6 19.65 -4.61 9.33
C ASN A 6 18.29 -5.27 9.01
N HIS A 7 18.07 -5.70 7.76
CA HIS A 7 16.79 -6.27 7.35
C HIS A 7 16.56 -7.68 7.93
N SER A 8 15.35 -7.99 8.39
CA SER A 8 14.97 -9.29 8.99
C SER A 8 15.12 -10.48 8.02
N ARG A 9 15.11 -10.21 6.72
CA ARG A 9 15.29 -11.22 5.65
C ARG A 9 16.76 -11.60 5.35
N GLY A 10 17.72 -11.04 6.09
CA GLY A 10 19.15 -11.37 5.97
C GLY A 10 19.99 -10.32 5.24
N PRO A 11 21.30 -10.57 5.09
CA PRO A 11 22.24 -9.63 4.47
C PRO A 11 22.05 -9.53 2.95
N PHE A 12 22.41 -8.38 2.37
CA PHE A 12 22.43 -8.17 0.92
C PHE A 12 23.85 -8.36 0.37
N ASP A 13 23.94 -8.91 -0.85
CA ASP A 13 25.16 -8.98 -1.66
C ASP A 13 25.20 -7.91 -2.77
N PHE A 14 24.06 -7.28 -3.05
CA PHE A 14 23.90 -6.21 -4.02
C PHE A 14 23.00 -5.07 -3.50
N LEU A 15 23.42 -3.83 -3.70
CA LEU A 15 22.65 -2.61 -3.38
C LEU A 15 22.79 -1.59 -4.51
N ASN A 16 21.66 -1.02 -4.94
CA ASN A 16 21.62 0.08 -5.90
C ASN A 16 20.98 1.32 -5.27
N LEU A 17 21.65 2.47 -5.37
CA LEU A 17 21.17 3.76 -4.88
C LEU A 17 21.22 4.79 -6.01
N ILE A 18 20.08 5.43 -6.28
CA ILE A 18 19.91 6.44 -7.32
C ILE A 18 19.50 7.73 -6.64
N VAL A 19 20.12 8.84 -7.03
CA VAL A 19 19.76 10.21 -6.61
C VAL A 19 19.45 11.01 -7.86
N GLU A 20 18.25 11.57 -7.90
CA GLU A 20 17.76 12.41 -9.00
C GLU A 20 17.20 13.72 -8.44
N ALA A 21 17.40 14.82 -9.15
CA ALA A 21 16.82 16.11 -8.79
C ALA A 21 15.36 16.16 -9.28
N ILE A 22 14.47 16.66 -8.43
CA ILE A 22 13.04 16.79 -8.73
C ILE A 22 12.69 18.28 -8.73
N PRO A 23 12.10 18.82 -9.82
CA PRO A 23 11.64 20.20 -9.86
C PRO A 23 10.53 20.45 -8.84
N TRP A 24 10.55 21.62 -8.21
CA TRP A 24 9.57 21.97 -7.16
C TRP A 24 8.14 22.06 -7.70
N GLU A 25 8.00 22.49 -8.94
CA GLU A 25 6.73 22.62 -9.66
C GLU A 25 6.05 21.28 -9.98
N GLU A 26 6.81 20.17 -9.99
CA GLU A 26 6.25 18.82 -10.20
C GLU A 26 5.75 18.20 -8.89
N LEU A 27 6.21 18.71 -7.74
CA LEU A 27 5.93 18.16 -6.43
C LEU A 27 4.48 18.39 -6.01
N LYS A 28 3.75 17.31 -5.80
CA LYS A 28 2.37 17.36 -5.30
C LYS A 28 2.35 17.19 -3.79
N LEU A 29 1.55 17.99 -3.09
CA LEU A 29 1.28 17.82 -1.67
C LEU A 29 -0.07 17.13 -1.47
N LEU A 30 -0.10 16.04 -0.71
CA LEU A 30 -1.30 15.28 -0.39
C LEU A 30 -1.44 15.12 1.13
N PRO A 31 -2.62 15.39 1.71
CA PRO A 31 -2.88 15.09 3.11
C PRO A 31 -2.87 13.56 3.32
N PRO A 32 -2.34 13.05 4.45
CA PRO A 32 -2.40 11.63 4.76
C PRO A 32 -3.86 11.16 4.85
N LEU A 33 -4.12 9.93 4.38
CA LEU A 33 -5.45 9.34 4.54
C LEU A 33 -5.88 9.32 6.01
N PRO A 34 -7.18 9.57 6.30
CA PRO A 34 -7.74 9.34 7.63
C PRO A 34 -7.49 7.89 8.07
N VAL A 35 -7.02 7.68 9.29
CA VAL A 35 -6.65 6.35 9.78
C VAL A 35 -7.67 5.81 10.76
N GLN A 36 -8.07 4.56 10.54
CA GLN A 36 -8.85 3.76 11.48
C GLN A 36 -8.12 2.44 11.76
N THR A 37 -8.31 1.87 12.95
CA THR A 37 -7.78 0.55 13.29
C THR A 37 -8.90 -0.36 13.76
N GLU A 38 -9.05 -1.49 13.06
CA GLU A 38 -10.00 -2.55 13.34
C GLU A 38 -9.31 -3.70 14.06
N GLN A 39 -9.82 -4.00 15.26
CA GLN A 39 -9.35 -5.12 16.08
C GLN A 39 -10.11 -6.39 15.71
N VAL A 40 -9.38 -7.45 15.37
CA VAL A 40 -9.98 -8.73 14.97
C VAL A 40 -9.41 -9.89 15.78
N ALA A 41 -10.25 -10.86 16.12
CA ALA A 41 -9.86 -11.99 16.96
C ALA A 41 -9.05 -13.07 16.21
N SER A 42 -9.16 -13.15 14.88
CA SER A 42 -8.55 -14.20 14.08
C SER A 42 -8.18 -13.72 12.67
N VAL A 43 -7.28 -14.47 12.01
CA VAL A 43 -6.91 -14.23 10.60
C VAL A 43 -8.14 -14.29 9.70
N LYS A 44 -9.03 -15.25 9.93
CA LYS A 44 -10.28 -15.38 9.19
C LYS A 44 -11.15 -14.13 9.35
N ALA A 45 -11.35 -13.66 10.57
CA ALA A 45 -12.13 -12.45 10.83
C ALA A 45 -11.52 -11.21 10.16
N GLY A 46 -10.19 -11.08 10.17
CA GLY A 46 -9.50 -10.00 9.47
C GLY A 46 -9.68 -10.06 7.95
N ARG A 47 -9.57 -11.25 7.36
CA ARG A 47 -9.76 -11.45 5.91
C ARG A 47 -11.20 -11.22 5.47
N ASP A 48 -12.18 -11.68 6.27
CA ASP A 48 -13.61 -11.42 6.01
C ASP A 48 -13.92 -9.90 6.10
N LEU A 49 -13.32 -9.21 7.08
CA LEU A 49 -13.44 -7.76 7.21
C LEU A 49 -12.78 -7.05 6.03
N ALA A 50 -11.59 -7.47 5.58
CA ALA A 50 -10.92 -6.90 4.42
C ALA A 50 -11.81 -6.98 3.16
N LEU A 51 -12.43 -8.12 2.89
CA LEU A 51 -13.37 -8.27 1.78
C LEU A 51 -14.60 -7.36 1.92
N THR A 52 -15.10 -7.19 3.14
CA THR A 52 -16.22 -6.26 3.41
C THR A 52 -15.83 -4.82 3.12
N LEU A 53 -14.64 -4.39 3.55
CA LEU A 53 -14.13 -3.04 3.31
C LEU A 53 -13.87 -2.79 1.82
N LEU A 54 -13.29 -3.76 1.11
CA LEU A 54 -13.12 -3.70 -0.35
C LEU A 54 -14.47 -3.53 -1.06
N GLY A 55 -15.50 -4.26 -0.63
CA GLY A 55 -16.86 -4.10 -1.13
C GLY A 55 -17.42 -2.70 -0.93
N LYS A 56 -17.17 -2.08 0.23
CA LYS A 56 -17.56 -0.67 0.51
C LYS A 56 -16.85 0.33 -0.40
N CYS A 57 -15.64 0.01 -0.87
CA CYS A 57 -14.92 0.82 -1.86
C CYS A 57 -15.41 0.63 -3.30
N GLY A 58 -16.29 -0.36 -3.56
CA GLY A 58 -16.78 -0.67 -4.91
C GLY A 58 -16.05 -1.83 -5.61
N VAL A 59 -15.21 -2.58 -4.90
CA VAL A 59 -14.59 -3.81 -5.43
C VAL A 59 -15.61 -4.94 -5.40
N SER A 60 -15.74 -5.68 -6.50
CA SER A 60 -16.67 -6.82 -6.56
C SER A 60 -16.22 -7.94 -5.62
N PRO A 61 -17.16 -8.79 -5.16
CA PRO A 61 -16.79 -9.97 -4.35
C PRO A 61 -15.83 -10.92 -5.07
N ALA A 62 -15.90 -11.02 -6.40
CA ALA A 62 -14.99 -11.84 -7.20
C ALA A 62 -13.59 -11.24 -7.21
N ALA A 63 -13.46 -9.96 -7.55
CA ALA A 63 -12.18 -9.26 -7.58
C ALA A 63 -11.49 -9.24 -6.21
N GLY A 64 -12.25 -8.97 -5.14
CA GLY A 64 -11.73 -8.98 -3.77
C GLY A 64 -11.18 -10.34 -3.36
N LYS A 65 -11.88 -11.43 -3.72
CA LYS A 65 -11.39 -12.80 -3.48
C LYS A 65 -10.13 -13.10 -4.29
N THR A 66 -10.09 -12.71 -5.56
CA THR A 66 -8.90 -12.87 -6.40
C THR A 66 -7.70 -12.14 -5.80
N GLY A 67 -7.86 -10.88 -5.40
CA GLY A 67 -6.77 -10.11 -4.76
C GLY A 67 -6.28 -10.75 -3.45
N LEU A 68 -7.20 -11.23 -2.62
CA LEU A 68 -6.85 -11.93 -1.38
C LEU A 68 -6.08 -13.23 -1.65
N GLN A 69 -6.56 -14.06 -2.58
CA GLN A 69 -5.89 -15.31 -2.97
C GLN A 69 -4.51 -15.03 -3.56
N LEU A 70 -4.38 -14.00 -4.40
CA LEU A 70 -3.12 -13.61 -5.00
C LEU A 70 -2.08 -13.31 -3.92
N ILE A 71 -2.38 -12.47 -2.93
CA ILE A 71 -1.39 -12.14 -1.88
C ILE A 71 -1.03 -13.38 -1.05
N GLN A 72 -1.95 -14.32 -0.83
CA GLN A 72 -1.65 -15.58 -0.15
C GLN A 72 -0.73 -16.52 -0.95
N SER A 73 -0.74 -16.41 -2.29
CA SER A 73 0.10 -17.21 -3.19
C SER A 73 1.32 -16.47 -3.74
N MET A 74 1.43 -15.15 -3.51
CA MET A 74 2.55 -14.33 -3.95
C MET A 74 3.79 -14.71 -3.14
N GLY A 75 4.65 -15.54 -3.73
CA GLY A 75 5.96 -15.88 -3.14
C GLY A 75 7.03 -14.83 -3.43
N HIS A 76 7.03 -14.24 -4.63
CA HIS A 76 8.16 -13.44 -5.14
C HIS A 76 7.80 -12.09 -5.75
N VAL A 77 6.51 -11.68 -5.76
CA VAL A 77 6.14 -10.38 -6.31
C VAL A 77 6.72 -9.28 -5.42
N ARG A 78 7.63 -8.47 -5.97
CA ARG A 78 8.36 -7.43 -5.21
C ARG A 78 7.64 -6.09 -5.16
N GLY A 79 6.63 -5.90 -5.98
CA GLY A 79 5.82 -4.69 -6.10
C GLY A 79 4.36 -4.97 -5.78
N ALA A 80 3.46 -4.22 -6.42
CA ALA A 80 2.03 -4.46 -6.37
C ALA A 80 1.53 -5.12 -7.67
N VAL A 81 0.43 -5.86 -7.55
CA VAL A 81 -0.36 -6.31 -8.70
C VAL A 81 -1.53 -5.35 -8.89
N VAL A 82 -1.83 -4.97 -10.12
CA VAL A 82 -2.99 -4.13 -10.47
C VAL A 82 -4.09 -5.01 -11.02
N LEU A 83 -5.25 -4.97 -10.37
CA LEU A 83 -6.44 -5.72 -10.76
C LEU A 83 -7.58 -4.79 -11.18
N ASP A 84 -8.38 -5.28 -12.11
CA ASP A 84 -9.71 -4.75 -12.36
C ASP A 84 -10.60 -4.94 -11.12
N ALA A 85 -11.18 -3.85 -10.63
CA ALA A 85 -12.01 -3.85 -9.43
C ALA A 85 -13.32 -4.64 -9.58
N HIS A 86 -13.77 -4.93 -10.81
CA HIS A 86 -14.99 -5.66 -11.09
C HIS A 86 -14.74 -7.13 -11.44
N THR A 87 -13.82 -7.42 -12.36
CA THR A 87 -13.56 -8.78 -12.85
C THR A 87 -12.49 -9.51 -12.05
N GLY A 88 -11.57 -8.79 -11.41
CA GLY A 88 -10.38 -9.35 -10.78
C GLY A 88 -9.28 -9.76 -11.77
N GLU A 89 -9.42 -9.41 -13.06
CA GLU A 89 -8.39 -9.62 -14.07
C GLU A 89 -7.16 -8.77 -13.74
N ARG A 90 -5.97 -9.36 -13.89
CA ARG A 90 -4.71 -8.61 -13.76
C ARG A 90 -4.52 -7.71 -14.96
N LEU A 91 -4.30 -6.43 -14.69
CA LEU A 91 -4.18 -5.38 -15.71
C LEU A 91 -2.72 -5.03 -16.01
N ASP A 92 -1.82 -5.09 -15.03
CA ASP A 92 -0.40 -4.82 -15.25
C ASP A 92 0.32 -6.00 -15.94
N ASP A 93 1.36 -5.69 -16.69
CA ASP A 93 2.22 -6.64 -17.41
C ASP A 93 3.58 -6.88 -16.72
N GLN A 94 3.71 -6.51 -15.43
CA GLN A 94 5.00 -6.45 -14.72
C GLN A 94 5.44 -7.78 -14.08
N GLY A 95 4.75 -8.90 -14.35
CA GLY A 95 5.11 -10.23 -13.85
C GLY A 95 5.43 -10.25 -12.35
N ASP A 96 6.56 -10.86 -11.97
CA ASP A 96 7.00 -10.91 -10.56
C ASP A 96 7.70 -9.63 -10.08
N ARG A 97 8.01 -8.69 -10.99
CA ARG A 97 8.51 -7.37 -10.58
C ARG A 97 7.39 -6.60 -9.89
N GLY A 98 6.19 -6.63 -10.47
CA GLY A 98 5.06 -5.82 -10.04
C GLY A 98 5.31 -4.32 -10.19
N VAL A 99 4.28 -3.53 -9.93
CA VAL A 99 4.33 -2.06 -9.98
C VAL A 99 5.00 -1.52 -8.73
N ARG A 100 5.98 -0.61 -8.87
CA ARG A 100 6.69 -0.02 -7.73
C ARG A 100 6.35 1.45 -7.56
N VAL A 101 5.49 1.73 -6.59
CA VAL A 101 5.22 3.11 -6.18
C VAL A 101 6.52 3.74 -5.67
N SER A 102 6.90 4.88 -6.27
CA SER A 102 8.17 5.56 -6.00
C SER A 102 7.98 7.07 -5.87
N ARG A 103 9.04 7.84 -5.64
CA ARG A 103 9.02 9.31 -5.51
C ARG A 103 7.94 9.81 -4.55
N LEU A 104 7.92 9.26 -3.34
CA LEU A 104 7.06 9.72 -2.27
C LEU A 104 7.82 9.77 -0.95
N ASP A 105 7.51 10.77 -0.12
CA ASP A 105 7.91 10.80 1.28
C ASP A 105 6.99 11.75 2.06
N TRP A 106 7.12 11.78 3.38
CA TRP A 106 6.52 12.80 4.21
C TRP A 106 7.24 14.13 4.04
N ARG A 107 6.48 15.21 3.94
CA ARG A 107 7.02 16.56 4.08
C ARG A 107 7.70 16.67 5.47
N PRO A 108 8.88 17.31 5.58
CA PRO A 108 9.55 17.50 6.87
C PRO A 108 8.60 18.06 7.94
N GLY A 109 8.59 17.46 9.14
CA GLY A 109 7.73 17.86 10.27
C GLY A 109 6.28 17.38 10.19
N SER A 110 5.78 16.97 9.02
CA SER A 110 4.38 16.57 8.86
C SER A 110 4.07 15.21 9.50
N TYR A 111 5.04 14.30 9.54
CA TYR A 111 4.82 13.00 10.18
C TYR A 111 4.78 13.12 11.70
N GLU A 112 5.63 13.97 12.27
CA GLU A 112 5.65 14.26 13.71
C GLU A 112 4.32 14.89 14.14
N ARG A 113 3.83 15.88 13.38
CA ARG A 113 2.48 16.45 13.58
C ARG A 113 1.38 15.40 13.44
N TRP A 114 1.49 14.47 12.50
CA TRP A 114 0.54 13.37 12.35
C TRP A 114 0.57 12.41 13.54
N LEU A 115 1.76 12.11 14.08
CA LEU A 115 1.93 11.27 15.27
C LEU A 115 1.34 11.90 16.53
N ASP A 116 1.45 13.22 16.70
CA ASP A 116 0.82 13.92 17.83
C ASP A 116 -0.70 13.74 17.84
N LEU A 117 -1.32 13.64 16.66
CA LEU A 117 -2.74 13.34 16.50
C LEU A 117 -3.07 11.85 16.64
N HIS A 118 -2.07 10.97 16.51
CA HIS A 118 -2.23 9.51 16.52
C HIS A 118 -1.17 8.81 17.40
N PRO A 119 -1.10 9.12 18.72
CA PRO A 119 0.01 8.71 19.58
C PRO A 119 0.18 7.19 19.73
N GLY A 120 -0.85 6.40 19.39
CA GLY A 120 -0.80 4.93 19.40
C GLY A 120 -0.22 4.28 18.14
N LEU A 121 0.12 5.06 17.10
CA LEU A 121 0.55 4.56 15.78
C LEU A 121 2.03 4.85 15.48
N THR A 122 2.89 4.65 16.49
CA THR A 122 4.33 4.94 16.44
C THR A 122 5.18 3.96 15.64
N ASN A 123 4.61 2.84 15.17
CA ASN A 123 5.36 1.85 14.40
C ASN A 123 5.89 2.48 13.09
N PRO A 124 7.21 2.48 12.83
CA PRO A 124 7.79 3.10 11.63
C PRO A 124 7.22 2.56 10.32
N ARG A 125 6.74 1.30 10.28
CA ARG A 125 6.07 0.73 9.10
C ARG A 125 4.79 1.49 8.73
N THR A 126 4.10 2.07 9.71
CA THR A 126 2.91 2.88 9.47
C THR A 126 3.25 4.13 8.67
N LYS A 127 4.39 4.77 8.93
CA LYS A 127 4.85 5.96 8.17
C LYS A 127 4.90 5.68 6.67
N GLU A 128 5.61 4.61 6.30
CA GLU A 128 5.85 4.23 4.91
C GLU A 128 4.57 3.71 4.25
N ALA A 129 3.83 2.84 4.94
CA ALA A 129 2.59 2.28 4.42
C ALA A 129 1.50 3.34 4.22
N LEU A 130 1.35 4.28 5.16
CA LEU A 130 0.37 5.35 5.05
C LEU A 130 0.73 6.32 3.91
N ALA A 131 2.01 6.66 3.74
CA ALA A 131 2.43 7.49 2.62
C ALA A 131 2.12 6.84 1.27
N LEU A 132 2.46 5.55 1.14
CA LEU A 132 2.20 4.76 -0.06
C LEU A 132 0.71 4.67 -0.35
N ALA A 133 -0.10 4.28 0.64
CA ALA A 133 -1.55 4.16 0.49
C ALA A 133 -2.21 5.50 0.14
N THR A 134 -1.70 6.60 0.70
CA THR A 134 -2.19 7.96 0.38
C THR A 134 -1.91 8.30 -1.07
N LYS A 135 -0.68 8.09 -1.56
CA LYS A 135 -0.35 8.31 -2.97
C LYS A 135 -1.19 7.42 -3.89
N VAL A 136 -1.29 6.12 -3.59
CA VAL A 136 -2.08 5.17 -4.39
C VAL A 136 -3.55 5.58 -4.44
N SER A 137 -4.14 5.94 -3.31
CA SER A 137 -5.55 6.36 -3.25
C SER A 137 -5.82 7.69 -3.94
N ALA A 138 -4.80 8.53 -4.14
CA ALA A 138 -4.92 9.77 -4.90
C ALA A 138 -4.76 9.59 -6.42
N ALA A 139 -4.30 8.41 -6.87
CA ALA A 139 -4.15 8.13 -8.29
C ALA A 139 -5.53 8.10 -8.98
N PRO A 140 -5.70 8.81 -10.11
CA PRO A 140 -6.98 8.82 -10.83
C PRO A 140 -7.47 7.41 -11.14
N GLY A 141 -8.68 7.09 -10.69
CA GLY A 141 -9.30 5.79 -10.92
C GLY A 141 -8.90 4.67 -9.95
N ALA A 142 -8.13 4.99 -8.91
CA ALA A 142 -7.94 4.10 -7.76
C ALA A 142 -9.28 3.83 -7.06
N VAL A 143 -9.59 2.55 -6.86
CA VAL A 143 -10.79 2.10 -6.16
C VAL A 143 -10.44 1.71 -4.74
N ALA A 144 -9.47 0.81 -4.59
CA ALA A 144 -9.01 0.35 -3.30
C ALA A 144 -7.60 -0.25 -3.37
N GLU A 145 -7.02 -0.47 -2.20
CA GLU A 145 -5.78 -1.21 -2.00
C GLU A 145 -5.98 -2.25 -0.89
N LEU A 146 -5.43 -3.44 -1.09
CA LEU A 146 -5.29 -4.47 -0.05
C LEU A 146 -3.80 -4.76 0.16
N CYS A 147 -3.35 -4.77 1.41
CA CYS A 147 -1.96 -5.08 1.72
C CYS A 147 -1.80 -5.77 3.08
N TRP A 148 -0.84 -6.71 3.15
CA TRP A 148 -0.18 -7.08 4.39
C TRP A 148 1.29 -7.43 4.14
N SER A 149 2.09 -7.33 5.21
CA SER A 149 3.54 -7.53 5.14
C SER A 149 3.90 -8.97 4.78
N ASP A 150 5.01 -9.16 4.09
CA ASP A 150 5.70 -10.45 3.89
C ASP A 150 6.54 -10.82 5.12
N ASP A 151 6.99 -9.83 5.91
CA ASP A 151 7.73 -10.07 7.17
C ASP A 151 7.01 -11.01 8.15
N PRO A 152 7.64 -12.13 8.59
CA PRO A 152 7.00 -13.15 9.45
C PRO A 152 6.55 -12.63 10.82
N ASP A 153 7.17 -11.55 11.31
CA ASP A 153 6.89 -10.98 12.64
C ASP A 153 5.80 -9.87 12.59
N TYR A 154 5.28 -9.56 11.40
CA TYR A 154 4.30 -8.49 11.21
C TYR A 154 3.00 -8.98 10.57
N VAL A 155 1.98 -9.19 11.39
CA VAL A 155 0.68 -9.76 10.96
C VAL A 155 -0.39 -8.73 10.61
N THR A 156 -0.17 -7.45 10.96
CA THR A 156 -1.08 -6.36 10.64
C THR A 156 -0.97 -6.01 9.17
N GLY A 157 -2.12 -5.72 8.55
CA GLY A 157 -2.17 -5.09 7.24
C GLY A 157 -3.33 -4.11 7.18
N TYR A 158 -3.84 -3.84 5.98
CA TYR A 158 -4.87 -2.82 5.79
C TYR A 158 -5.66 -2.98 4.49
N VAL A 159 -6.80 -2.30 4.46
CA VAL A 159 -7.49 -1.90 3.24
C VAL A 159 -7.50 -0.38 3.18
N ALA A 160 -7.19 0.20 2.04
CA ALA A 160 -7.25 1.64 1.83
C ALA A 160 -8.07 1.99 0.59
N GLY A 161 -8.60 3.21 0.54
CA GLY A 161 -9.25 3.75 -0.65
C GLY A 161 -9.62 5.22 -0.49
N PRO A 162 -9.93 5.93 -1.58
CA PRO A 162 -10.17 7.38 -1.57
C PRO A 162 -11.26 7.81 -0.60
N HIS A 163 -12.34 7.03 -0.49
CA HIS A 163 -13.48 7.32 0.38
C HIS A 163 -13.43 6.59 1.73
N LEU A 164 -12.65 5.51 1.82
CA LEU A 164 -12.52 4.72 3.04
C LEU A 164 -11.48 5.30 4.01
N GLY A 165 -10.45 5.96 3.50
CA GLY A 165 -9.24 6.24 4.25
C GLY A 165 -8.32 5.02 4.33
N TYR A 166 -7.48 4.95 5.35
CA TYR A 166 -6.53 3.87 5.62
C TYR A 166 -7.00 3.05 6.81
N CYS A 167 -7.65 1.92 6.54
CA CYS A 167 -8.23 1.05 7.56
C CYS A 167 -7.28 -0.10 7.89
N ARG A 168 -6.59 0.00 9.02
CA ARG A 168 -5.69 -1.03 9.55
C ARG A 168 -6.51 -2.19 10.10
N ILE A 169 -6.06 -3.42 9.83
CA ILE A 169 -6.67 -4.65 10.34
C ILE A 169 -5.57 -5.40 11.09
N THR A 170 -5.77 -5.62 12.40
CA THR A 170 -4.66 -6.06 13.27
C THR A 170 -4.12 -7.45 12.96
N ARG A 171 -4.86 -8.28 12.21
CA ARG A 171 -4.44 -9.62 11.83
C ARG A 171 -4.98 -10.05 10.46
N LEU A 172 -4.11 -10.11 9.44
CA LEU A 172 -4.43 -10.60 8.08
C LEU A 172 -3.66 -11.87 7.67
N LYS A 173 -2.67 -12.27 8.46
CA LYS A 173 -1.92 -13.54 8.33
C LYS A 173 -1.53 -14.09 9.69
N SER A 174 -1.11 -15.36 9.74
CA SER A 174 -0.57 -15.95 10.97
C SER A 174 0.88 -15.52 11.20
N PRO A 175 1.35 -15.43 12.46
CA PRO A 175 2.77 -15.26 12.75
C PRO A 175 3.62 -16.34 12.08
N GLY A 176 4.77 -15.97 11.52
CA GLY A 176 5.65 -16.88 10.79
C GLY A 176 5.27 -17.13 9.32
N GLU A 177 4.08 -16.71 8.86
CA GLU A 177 3.76 -16.74 7.43
C GLU A 177 4.59 -15.68 6.68
N GLU A 178 5.35 -16.09 5.67
CA GLU A 178 6.18 -15.18 4.87
C GLU A 178 5.47 -14.63 3.62
N HIS A 179 4.23 -15.06 3.38
CA HIS A 179 3.43 -14.57 2.27
C HIS A 179 2.84 -13.20 2.60
N GLY A 180 3.09 -12.25 1.71
CA GLY A 180 2.58 -10.89 1.79
C GLY A 180 2.66 -10.22 0.44
N GLY A 181 2.18 -8.99 0.37
CA GLY A 181 2.09 -8.30 -0.91
C GLY A 181 1.03 -7.22 -0.91
N ARG A 182 0.78 -6.73 -2.11
CA ARG A 182 -0.02 -5.54 -2.35
C ARG A 182 -0.81 -5.70 -3.62
N VAL A 183 -2.09 -5.37 -3.55
CA VAL A 183 -3.00 -5.37 -4.70
C VAL A 183 -3.67 -4.01 -4.79
N PHE A 184 -3.62 -3.41 -5.97
CA PHE A 184 -4.34 -2.20 -6.31
C PHE A 184 -5.55 -2.57 -7.17
N PHE A 185 -6.72 -2.09 -6.79
CA PHE A 185 -7.95 -2.25 -7.54
C PHE A 185 -8.26 -0.93 -8.27
N ILE A 186 -8.46 -1.00 -9.57
CA ILE A 186 -8.81 0.16 -10.41
C ILE A 186 -10.01 -0.16 -11.30
N HIS A 187 -10.69 0.88 -11.80
CA HIS A 187 -11.70 0.69 -12.85
C HIS A 187 -11.03 0.36 -14.20
N ARG A 188 -11.64 -0.51 -15.01
CA ARG A 188 -11.10 -0.85 -16.34
C ARG A 188 -10.97 0.32 -17.30
N SER A 189 -11.80 1.35 -17.12
CA SER A 189 -11.82 2.53 -17.96
C SER A 189 -10.64 3.49 -17.70
N VAL A 190 -9.81 3.20 -16.69
CA VAL A 190 -8.64 4.00 -16.36
C VAL A 190 -7.57 3.79 -17.42
N ASP A 191 -6.94 4.88 -17.84
CA ASP A 191 -5.71 4.82 -18.61
C ASP A 191 -4.60 4.22 -17.73
N LEU A 192 -4.28 2.95 -17.99
CA LEU A 192 -3.34 2.19 -17.18
C LEU A 192 -1.94 2.80 -17.23
N ASP A 193 -1.47 3.27 -18.39
CA ASP A 193 -0.13 3.84 -18.53
C ASP A 193 -0.01 5.15 -17.74
N ALA A 194 -1.04 5.99 -17.79
CA ALA A 194 -1.09 7.20 -16.98
C ALA A 194 -1.15 6.88 -15.48
N TYR A 195 -1.91 5.86 -15.08
CA TYR A 195 -2.00 5.40 -13.69
C TYR A 195 -0.63 4.90 -13.19
N LEU A 196 0.05 4.04 -13.95
CA LEU A 196 1.37 3.53 -13.63
C LEU A 196 2.40 4.66 -13.58
N THR A 197 2.37 5.58 -14.56
CA THR A 197 3.24 6.76 -14.58
C THR A 197 3.06 7.62 -13.33
N PHE A 198 1.81 7.82 -12.86
CA PHE A 198 1.57 8.54 -11.62
C PHE A 198 2.21 7.83 -10.41
N LEU A 199 2.03 6.52 -10.30
CA LEU A 199 2.59 5.73 -9.19
C LEU A 199 4.11 5.72 -9.18
N GLU A 200 4.74 5.55 -10.34
CA GLU A 200 6.19 5.36 -10.44
C GLU A 200 6.95 6.68 -10.57
N GLN A 201 6.38 7.70 -11.20
CA GLN A 201 7.12 8.90 -11.62
C GLN A 201 6.63 10.21 -11.02
N THR A 202 5.38 10.34 -10.55
CA THR A 202 4.92 11.62 -9.99
C THR A 202 5.45 11.83 -8.56
N PRO A 203 6.21 12.90 -8.28
CA PRO A 203 6.71 13.17 -6.94
C PRO A 203 5.61 13.67 -6.00
N VAL A 204 5.53 13.08 -4.81
CA VAL A 204 4.49 13.37 -3.82
C VAL A 204 5.10 13.58 -2.43
N TRP A 205 4.68 14.66 -1.79
CA TRP A 205 4.82 14.84 -0.35
C TRP A 205 3.52 14.56 0.39
N ILE A 206 3.66 13.88 1.52
CA ILE A 206 2.55 13.63 2.44
C ILE A 206 2.61 14.63 3.58
N GLY A 207 1.52 15.35 3.79
CA GLY A 207 1.42 16.38 4.81
C GLY A 207 0.35 17.42 4.48
N TRP A 208 0.34 18.48 5.26
CA TRP A 208 -0.58 19.61 5.08
C TRP A 208 0.21 20.85 4.68
N GLU A 209 -0.48 21.79 4.03
CA GLU A 209 -0.02 23.18 3.97
C GLU A 209 0.00 23.75 5.38
N ASP A 210 0.90 24.72 5.62
CA ASP A 210 1.05 25.35 6.94
C ASP A 210 -0.16 26.20 7.31
#